data_AF-A0A955XHI0-F1
#
_entry.id   AF-A0A955XHI0-F1
#
_cell.length_a   1.000
_cell.length_b   1.000
_cell.length_c   1.000
_cell.angle_alpha   90.00
_cell.angle_beta   90.00
_cell.angle_gamma   90.00
#
_symmetry.space_group_name_H-M   'P 1'
#
loop_
_entity.id
_entity.type
_entity.pdbx_description
1 polymer ?
#
loop_
_entity_poly.entity_id
_entity_poly.type
_entity_poly.pdbx_seq_one_letter_code
_entity_poly.pdbx_strand_id
1 'polypeptide(L)'
;DAALASLPAALLPPPWPAASPGGRVGRALLTWARAADRPLVLFVDEIDALAPPVLGSLLSQLRDGFSFRPNAFPASLGLVGMRDVREYLVASGGQGRRGAGSPFNVTSGSLLLRDFDRDEIGELYQQHTADTGQCFTEGAIERAWTLTRGQPWLVNALAREAVEVLVPDGAPVDASVVDAARERLIRRRDTHLDSLVERLREPRVRKVIEPIMAGGVIDEASDDDVRYVIELGLARRDAHGSLAIANPLYAEVIPRALADAATLSMPTFDPVWLTTKGALDEGALLDAFVDFWRRHGEPLMKTAPYHEIAPHLVTMAFLHRVANGGGSIEREYSIGSGRLDLCLRHRDTVLPIELKVWKPGRPDPRDDGLRQLDRYLGGLGADRGWLVIFDRRPDAPPLADRTVVEAAQTPGGRAVVLIRA
;
A
#
# COMPACT_ATOMS: atom_id res chain seq x y z
N ASP A 1 -10.08 27.19 -16.20
CA ASP A 1 -9.77 26.39 -17.39
C ASP A 1 -10.71 25.22 -17.59
N ALA A 2 -10.84 24.27 -16.65
CA ALA A 2 -11.80 23.16 -16.78
C ALA A 2 -13.26 23.61 -17.02
N ALA A 3 -13.75 24.59 -16.26
CA ALA A 3 -15.08 25.16 -16.47
C ALA A 3 -15.24 25.81 -17.86
N LEU A 4 -14.20 26.48 -18.37
CA LEU A 4 -14.18 27.12 -19.70
C LEU A 4 -14.24 26.10 -20.83
N ALA A 5 -13.73 24.89 -20.60
CA ALA A 5 -13.72 23.80 -21.59
C ALA A 5 -15.03 22.99 -21.61
N SER A 6 -15.73 22.89 -20.47
CA SER A 6 -16.82 21.92 -20.28
C SER A 6 -18.22 22.53 -20.11
N LEU A 7 -18.34 23.84 -19.89
CA LEU A 7 -19.63 24.50 -19.68
C LEU A 7 -20.00 25.44 -20.84
N PRO A 8 -21.29 25.49 -21.22
CA PRO A 8 -21.80 26.55 -22.10
C PRO A 8 -21.47 27.93 -21.56
N ALA A 9 -21.25 28.91 -22.46
CA ALA A 9 -20.84 30.26 -22.09
C ALA A 9 -21.75 30.93 -21.04
N ALA A 10 -23.06 30.67 -21.08
CA ALA A 10 -24.04 31.18 -20.14
C ALA A 10 -23.90 30.64 -18.70
N LEU A 11 -23.20 29.52 -18.50
CA LEU A 11 -23.01 28.89 -17.19
C LEU A 11 -21.59 29.12 -16.62
N LEU A 12 -20.73 29.83 -17.35
CA LEU A 12 -19.38 30.13 -16.91
C LEU A 12 -19.37 31.10 -15.73
N PRO A 13 -18.39 30.99 -14.83
CA PRO A 13 -18.19 32.01 -13.82
C PRO A 13 -17.89 33.36 -14.50
N PRO A 14 -18.55 34.45 -14.08
CA PRO A 14 -18.16 35.78 -14.54
C PRO A 14 -16.74 36.12 -14.05
N PRO A 15 -16.08 37.14 -14.63
CA PRO A 15 -14.78 37.60 -14.14
C PRO A 15 -14.82 37.85 -12.63
N TRP A 16 -13.86 37.27 -11.91
CA TRP A 16 -13.85 37.36 -10.46
C TRP A 16 -13.61 38.81 -10.03
N PRO A 17 -14.48 39.39 -9.18
CA PRO A 17 -14.32 40.78 -8.78
C PRO A 17 -13.08 40.95 -7.88
N ALA A 18 -12.48 42.13 -7.92
CA ALA A 18 -11.46 42.50 -6.96
C ALA A 18 -12.02 42.42 -5.53
N ALA A 19 -11.25 41.80 -4.63
CA ALA A 19 -11.59 41.68 -3.22
C ALA A 19 -10.33 41.60 -2.35
N SER A 20 -10.45 42.02 -1.10
CA SER A 20 -9.37 41.95 -0.12
C SER A 20 -8.92 40.50 0.10
N PRO A 21 -7.64 40.28 0.47
CA PRO A 21 -7.17 38.98 0.94
C PRO A 21 -8.12 38.42 2.02
N GLY A 22 -8.48 37.15 1.91
CA GLY A 22 -9.45 36.50 2.81
C GLY A 22 -10.93 36.68 2.47
N GLY A 23 -11.29 37.41 1.39
CA GLY A 23 -12.68 37.52 0.91
C GLY A 23 -12.88 37.19 -0.58
N ARG A 24 -11.80 36.86 -1.30
CA ARG A 24 -11.82 36.69 -2.76
C ARG A 24 -12.71 35.55 -3.23
N VAL A 25 -12.63 34.39 -2.56
CA VAL A 25 -13.42 33.21 -2.95
C VAL A 25 -14.90 33.46 -2.67
N GLY A 26 -15.24 33.95 -1.47
CA GLY A 26 -16.63 34.26 -1.12
C GLY A 26 -17.27 35.25 -2.10
N ARG A 27 -16.54 36.31 -2.49
CA ARG A 27 -17.02 37.30 -3.48
C ARG A 27 -17.16 36.72 -4.88
N ALA A 28 -16.22 35.88 -5.31
CA ALA A 28 -16.32 35.19 -6.59
C ALA A 28 -17.56 34.27 -6.65
N LEU A 29 -17.77 33.46 -5.61
CA LEU A 29 -18.92 32.55 -5.50
C LEU A 29 -20.26 33.29 -5.47
N LEU A 30 -20.34 34.40 -4.74
CA LEU A 30 -21.52 35.25 -4.70
C LEU A 30 -21.82 35.87 -6.07
N THR A 31 -20.80 36.31 -6.79
CA THR A 31 -20.95 36.91 -8.13
C THR A 31 -21.40 35.85 -9.13
N TRP A 32 -20.83 34.65 -9.07
CA TRP A 32 -21.23 33.55 -9.93
C TRP A 32 -22.67 33.10 -9.67
N ALA A 33 -23.04 32.88 -8.40
CA ALA A 33 -24.40 32.44 -8.06
C ALA A 33 -25.48 33.44 -8.50
N ARG A 34 -25.19 34.75 -8.49
CA ARG A 34 -26.12 35.78 -8.98
C ARG A 34 -26.21 35.87 -10.49
N ALA A 35 -25.13 35.52 -11.20
CA ALA A 35 -25.09 35.55 -12.65
C ALA A 35 -25.63 34.26 -13.28
N ALA A 36 -25.65 33.15 -12.52
CA ALA A 36 -26.13 31.87 -13.01
C ALA A 36 -27.67 31.83 -13.03
N ASP A 37 -28.24 31.43 -14.18
CA ASP A 37 -29.68 31.26 -14.36
C ASP A 37 -30.25 30.03 -13.63
N ARG A 38 -29.38 29.21 -13.02
CA ARG A 38 -29.72 27.96 -12.33
C ARG A 38 -29.04 27.89 -10.96
N PRO A 39 -29.63 27.19 -9.97
CA PRO A 39 -28.98 26.95 -8.70
C PRO A 39 -27.59 26.32 -8.88
N LEU A 40 -26.57 26.99 -8.35
CA LEU A 40 -25.18 26.57 -8.48
C LEU A 40 -24.84 25.49 -7.45
N VAL A 41 -24.33 24.34 -7.91
CA VAL A 41 -23.77 23.28 -7.06
C VAL A 41 -22.29 23.15 -7.37
N LEU A 42 -21.44 23.16 -6.34
CA LEU A 42 -19.99 23.10 -6.52
C LEU A 42 -19.39 21.91 -5.78
N PHE A 43 -18.48 21.20 -6.44
CA PHE A 43 -17.58 20.25 -5.81
C PHE A 43 -16.19 20.85 -5.79
N VAL A 44 -15.59 20.91 -4.60
CA VAL A 44 -14.21 21.35 -4.41
C VAL A 44 -13.42 20.11 -4.05
N ASP A 45 -12.66 19.63 -5.01
CA ASP A 45 -11.84 18.43 -4.87
C ASP A 45 -10.50 18.72 -4.20
N GLU A 46 -9.90 17.69 -3.59
CA GLU A 46 -8.63 17.73 -2.86
C GLU A 46 -8.53 18.90 -1.85
N ILE A 47 -9.63 19.19 -1.15
CA ILE A 47 -9.68 20.32 -0.21
C ILE A 47 -8.64 20.21 0.91
N ASP A 48 -8.25 18.98 1.25
CA ASP A 48 -7.26 18.61 2.25
C ASP A 48 -5.81 18.80 1.78
N ALA A 49 -5.58 19.10 0.49
CA ALA A 49 -4.27 19.54 -0.01
C ALA A 49 -3.94 20.99 0.41
N LEU A 50 -4.92 21.77 0.84
CA LEU A 50 -4.70 23.15 1.28
C LEU A 50 -4.00 23.20 2.64
N ALA A 51 -2.99 24.08 2.74
CA ALA A 51 -2.34 24.37 4.01
C ALA A 51 -3.37 24.88 5.06
N PRO A 52 -3.23 24.54 6.36
CA PRO A 52 -4.25 24.83 7.36
C PRO A 52 -4.73 26.29 7.45
N PRO A 53 -3.87 27.33 7.32
CA PRO A 53 -4.33 28.72 7.33
C PRO A 53 -5.19 29.09 6.12
N VAL A 54 -4.87 28.51 4.95
CA VAL A 54 -5.60 28.73 3.69
C VAL A 54 -6.95 28.04 3.76
N LEU A 55 -6.97 26.80 4.22
CA LEU A 55 -8.19 26.04 4.45
C LEU A 55 -9.13 26.76 5.43
N GLY A 56 -8.60 27.22 6.57
CA GLY A 56 -9.38 27.99 7.56
C GLY A 56 -9.97 29.29 6.98
N SER A 57 -9.22 30.00 6.14
CA SER A 57 -9.69 31.21 5.45
C SER A 57 -10.79 30.89 4.44
N LEU A 58 -10.64 29.83 3.65
CA LEU A 58 -11.63 29.39 2.68
C LEU A 58 -12.94 29.00 3.37
N LEU A 59 -12.87 28.15 4.40
CA LEU A 59 -14.04 27.69 5.15
C LEU A 59 -14.79 28.83 5.83
N SER A 60 -14.06 29.83 6.34
CA SER A 60 -14.68 31.03 6.92
C SER A 60 -15.51 31.78 5.87
N GLN A 61 -14.97 31.97 4.66
CA GLN A 61 -15.69 32.60 3.55
C GLN A 61 -16.93 31.79 3.11
N LEU A 62 -16.83 30.46 3.07
CA LEU A 62 -17.96 29.59 2.74
C LEU A 62 -19.08 29.69 3.77
N ARG A 63 -18.73 29.70 5.06
CA ARG A 63 -19.67 29.87 6.16
C ARG A 63 -20.36 31.23 6.11
N ASP A 64 -19.60 32.30 5.90
CA ASP A 64 -20.16 33.66 5.86
C ASP A 64 -21.12 33.83 4.66
N GLY A 65 -20.90 33.07 3.57
CA GLY A 65 -21.78 33.02 2.40
C GLY A 65 -23.05 32.17 2.57
N PHE A 66 -23.09 31.27 3.55
CA PHE A 66 -24.10 30.22 3.67
C PHE A 66 -25.55 30.73 3.75
N SER A 67 -25.77 31.84 4.45
CA SER A 67 -27.10 32.44 4.65
C SER A 67 -27.68 33.09 3.38
N PHE A 68 -26.88 33.26 2.33
CA PHE A 68 -27.32 33.86 1.07
C PHE A 68 -27.79 32.83 0.02
N ARG A 69 -27.79 31.54 0.37
CA ARG A 69 -28.26 30.45 -0.49
C ARG A 69 -29.79 30.44 -0.60
N PRO A 70 -30.35 29.93 -1.71
CA PRO A 70 -29.67 29.52 -2.94
C PRO A 70 -29.43 30.68 -3.93
N ASN A 71 -29.91 31.89 -3.63
CA ASN A 71 -30.07 32.96 -4.63
C ASN A 71 -28.81 33.81 -4.86
N ALA A 72 -27.89 33.89 -3.88
CA ALA A 72 -26.70 34.73 -3.97
C ALA A 72 -25.43 34.03 -3.44
N PHE A 73 -25.47 32.70 -3.33
CA PHE A 73 -24.33 31.84 -3.02
C PHE A 73 -24.65 30.41 -3.50
N PRO A 74 -23.65 29.54 -3.80
CA PRO A 74 -23.89 28.17 -4.24
C PRO A 74 -24.94 27.44 -3.39
N ALA A 75 -25.98 26.93 -4.02
CA ALA A 75 -27.09 26.24 -3.37
C ALA A 75 -26.61 25.04 -2.54
N SER A 76 -25.64 24.28 -3.07
CA SER A 76 -24.95 23.21 -2.36
C SER A 76 -23.46 23.21 -2.68
N LEU A 77 -22.66 22.71 -1.74
CA LEU A 77 -21.22 22.61 -1.88
C LEU A 77 -20.74 21.28 -1.30
N GLY A 78 -20.08 20.46 -2.13
CA GLY A 78 -19.39 19.25 -1.72
C GLY A 78 -17.90 19.55 -1.55
N LEU A 79 -17.38 19.35 -0.34
CA LEU A 79 -15.94 19.36 -0.08
C LEU A 79 -15.45 17.93 -0.16
N VAL A 80 -14.59 17.63 -1.12
CA VAL A 80 -14.06 16.29 -1.38
C VAL A 80 -12.58 16.28 -1.01
N GLY A 81 -12.18 15.24 -0.29
CA GLY A 81 -10.81 15.04 0.18
C GLY A 81 -10.68 13.68 0.86
N MET A 82 -9.45 13.28 1.17
CA MET A 82 -9.18 11.98 1.81
C MET A 82 -9.56 11.96 3.29
N ARG A 83 -9.78 13.13 3.90
CA ARG A 83 -10.17 13.29 5.30
C ARG A 83 -11.40 14.16 5.44
N ASP A 84 -12.18 13.90 6.49
CA ASP A 84 -13.22 14.85 6.89
C ASP A 84 -12.56 16.16 7.35
N VAL A 85 -12.94 17.24 6.68
CA VAL A 85 -12.41 18.59 6.91
C VAL A 85 -12.61 19.06 8.36
N ARG A 86 -13.65 18.56 9.05
CA ARG A 86 -13.89 18.83 10.49
C ARG A 86 -12.76 18.29 11.34
N GLU A 87 -12.32 17.08 11.05
CA GLU A 87 -11.29 16.39 11.83
C GLU A 87 -9.91 16.97 11.53
N TYR A 88 -9.65 17.32 10.27
CA TYR A 88 -8.38 17.93 9.86
C TYR A 88 -8.07 19.24 10.62
N LEU A 89 -9.06 20.13 10.80
CA LEU A 89 -8.87 21.38 11.55
C LEU A 89 -8.61 21.18 13.04
N VAL A 90 -9.20 20.12 13.63
CA VAL A 90 -8.99 19.77 15.04
C VAL A 90 -7.58 19.20 15.24
N ALA A 91 -7.13 18.32 14.34
CA ALA A 91 -5.81 17.69 14.38
C ALA A 91 -4.66 18.67 14.08
N SER A 92 -4.88 19.66 13.20
CA SER A 92 -3.86 20.63 12.78
C SER A 92 -3.52 21.69 13.85
N GLY A 93 -3.88 21.46 15.11
CA GLY A 93 -3.46 22.32 16.22
C GLY A 93 -4.01 23.73 16.12
N GLY A 94 -5.25 23.90 15.61
CA GLY A 94 -5.98 25.16 15.65
C GLY A 94 -6.27 25.62 17.09
N GLN A 95 -5.22 26.03 17.80
CA GLN A 95 -5.30 26.68 19.09
C GLN A 95 -5.99 28.03 18.88
N GLY A 96 -7.26 28.13 19.29
CA GLY A 96 -7.92 29.43 19.34
C GLY A 96 -9.44 29.47 19.28
N ARG A 97 -10.16 28.35 19.17
CA ARG A 97 -11.64 28.38 19.18
C ARG A 97 -12.30 27.27 19.99
N ARG A 98 -11.79 26.98 21.19
CA ARG A 98 -12.63 26.42 22.25
C ARG A 98 -13.48 27.55 22.84
N GLY A 99 -14.54 27.97 22.14
CA GLY A 99 -15.51 28.96 22.63
C GLY A 99 -16.17 29.87 21.60
N ALA A 100 -15.52 30.13 20.46
CA ALA A 100 -16.15 30.84 19.33
C ALA A 100 -16.57 29.81 18.28
N GLY A 101 -17.88 29.69 18.03
CA GLY A 101 -18.53 28.63 17.26
C GLY A 101 -17.70 28.05 16.12
N SER A 102 -17.62 26.71 16.10
CA SER A 102 -16.99 25.95 15.02
C SER A 102 -17.41 26.54 13.68
N PRO A 103 -16.47 26.78 12.74
CA PRO A 103 -16.82 27.22 11.39
C PRO A 103 -17.75 26.23 10.67
N PHE A 104 -17.94 25.04 11.23
CA PHE A 104 -18.66 23.91 10.66
C PHE A 104 -20.14 23.73 11.07
N ASN A 105 -20.76 24.69 11.77
CA ASN A 105 -22.21 24.61 12.07
C ASN A 105 -23.12 24.66 10.82
N VAL A 106 -22.55 24.77 9.62
CA VAL A 106 -23.26 24.88 8.33
C VAL A 106 -23.25 23.59 7.50
N THR A 107 -22.63 22.51 7.99
CA THR A 107 -22.52 21.24 7.24
C THR A 107 -23.74 20.34 7.49
N SER A 108 -24.38 19.87 6.41
CA SER A 108 -25.54 18.98 6.49
C SER A 108 -25.17 17.52 6.77
N GLY A 109 -23.97 17.09 6.39
CA GLY A 109 -23.47 15.74 6.62
C GLY A 109 -22.09 15.55 6.02
N SER A 110 -21.43 14.45 6.39
CA SER A 110 -20.22 13.96 5.73
C SER A 110 -20.57 12.61 5.12
N LEU A 111 -20.28 12.45 3.83
CA LEU A 111 -20.55 11.22 3.09
C LEU A 111 -19.21 10.54 2.87
N LEU A 112 -19.08 9.32 3.40
CA LEU A 112 -17.92 8.48 3.13
C LEU A 112 -18.25 7.59 1.94
N LEU A 113 -17.45 7.69 0.88
CA LEU A 113 -17.43 6.68 -0.17
C LEU A 113 -16.68 5.48 0.38
N ARG A 114 -17.43 4.43 0.71
CA ARG A 114 -16.88 3.16 1.19
C ARG A 114 -16.32 2.33 0.04
N ASP A 115 -15.50 1.35 0.39
CA ASP A 115 -15.14 0.26 -0.51
C ASP A 115 -16.40 -0.51 -0.92
N PHE A 116 -16.36 -1.10 -2.12
CA PHE A 116 -17.43 -1.98 -2.59
C PHE A 116 -17.56 -3.17 -1.65
N ASP A 117 -18.77 -3.66 -1.44
CA ASP A 117 -18.93 -5.02 -0.94
C ASP A 117 -18.85 -6.03 -2.09
N ARG A 118 -18.89 -7.31 -1.73
CA ARG A 118 -18.77 -8.40 -2.70
C ARG A 118 -19.87 -8.35 -3.76
N ASP A 119 -21.10 -8.04 -3.37
CA ASP A 119 -22.25 -8.07 -4.28
C ASP A 119 -22.23 -6.86 -5.22
N GLU A 120 -21.79 -5.70 -4.74
CA GLU A 120 -21.56 -4.51 -5.56
C GLU A 120 -20.45 -4.73 -6.62
N ILE A 121 -19.40 -5.49 -6.31
CA ILE A 121 -18.43 -5.91 -7.34
C ILE A 121 -19.11 -6.78 -8.40
N GLY A 122 -19.96 -7.72 -7.98
CA GLY A 122 -20.74 -8.55 -8.89
C GLY A 122 -21.66 -7.72 -9.78
N GLU A 123 -22.37 -6.74 -9.22
CA GLU A 123 -23.22 -5.81 -9.97
C GLU A 123 -22.40 -4.99 -10.98
N LEU A 124 -21.25 -4.45 -10.56
CA LEU A 124 -20.35 -3.72 -11.44
C LEU A 124 -19.88 -4.56 -12.63
N TYR A 125 -19.46 -5.81 -12.39
CA TYR A 125 -19.01 -6.72 -13.46
C TYR A 125 -20.18 -7.21 -14.34
N GLN A 126 -21.39 -7.28 -13.78
CA GLN A 126 -22.60 -7.60 -14.52
C GLN A 126 -23.00 -6.47 -15.50
N GLN A 127 -22.75 -5.20 -15.16
CA GLN A 127 -22.94 -4.09 -16.09
C GLN A 127 -22.05 -4.25 -17.33
N HIS A 128 -20.76 -4.56 -17.14
CA HIS A 128 -19.85 -4.88 -18.27
C HIS A 128 -20.34 -6.07 -19.10
N THR A 129 -20.82 -7.12 -18.42
CA THR A 129 -21.35 -8.32 -19.08
C THR A 129 -22.58 -7.98 -19.93
N ALA A 130 -23.48 -7.12 -19.43
CA ALA A 130 -24.66 -6.69 -20.17
C ALA A 130 -24.30 -5.83 -21.40
N ASP A 131 -23.30 -4.96 -21.28
CA ASP A 131 -22.90 -4.04 -22.34
C ASP A 131 -22.08 -4.71 -23.45
N THR A 132 -21.26 -5.71 -23.10
CA THR A 132 -20.27 -6.30 -24.03
C THR A 132 -20.54 -7.77 -24.40
N GLY A 133 -21.36 -8.46 -23.60
CA GLY A 133 -21.55 -9.91 -23.68
C GLY A 133 -20.40 -10.75 -23.08
N GLN A 134 -19.29 -10.12 -22.68
CA GLN A 134 -18.18 -10.81 -22.02
C GLN A 134 -18.50 -11.05 -20.54
N CYS A 135 -18.69 -12.31 -20.15
CA CYS A 135 -19.11 -12.66 -18.81
C CYS A 135 -17.94 -12.74 -17.81
N PHE A 136 -18.17 -12.25 -16.60
CA PHE A 136 -17.39 -12.58 -15.41
C PHE A 136 -18.03 -13.77 -14.69
N THR A 137 -17.23 -14.79 -14.37
CA THR A 137 -17.72 -15.92 -13.58
C THR A 137 -17.83 -15.56 -12.09
N GLU A 138 -18.64 -16.32 -11.36
CA GLU A 138 -18.74 -16.20 -9.89
C GLU A 138 -17.37 -16.35 -9.20
N GLY A 139 -16.53 -17.25 -9.70
CA GLY A 139 -15.17 -17.43 -9.19
C GLY A 139 -14.28 -16.21 -9.42
N ALA A 140 -14.48 -15.46 -10.52
CA ALA A 140 -13.76 -14.22 -10.76
C ALA A 140 -14.19 -13.11 -9.79
N ILE A 141 -15.49 -12.99 -9.50
CA ILE A 141 -16.03 -12.03 -8.53
C ILE A 141 -15.48 -12.31 -7.13
N GLU A 142 -15.55 -13.57 -6.67
CA GLU A 142 -14.98 -13.98 -5.38
C GLU A 142 -13.49 -13.72 -5.29
N ARG A 143 -12.76 -13.99 -6.38
CA ARG A 143 -11.32 -13.78 -6.41
C ARG A 143 -10.97 -12.29 -6.36
N ALA A 144 -11.66 -11.46 -7.14
CA ALA A 144 -11.49 -10.01 -7.12
C ALA A 144 -11.80 -9.45 -5.72
N TRP A 145 -12.95 -9.81 -5.13
CA TRP A 145 -13.30 -9.40 -3.76
C TRP A 145 -12.24 -9.81 -2.74
N THR A 146 -11.75 -11.05 -2.81
CA THR A 146 -10.71 -11.55 -1.91
C THR A 146 -9.43 -10.71 -1.99
N LEU A 147 -8.98 -10.41 -3.20
CA LEU A 147 -7.71 -9.73 -3.48
C LEU A 147 -7.76 -8.23 -3.17
N THR A 148 -8.88 -7.58 -3.44
CA THR A 148 -9.02 -6.11 -3.35
C THR A 148 -9.70 -5.65 -2.07
N ARG A 149 -10.49 -6.54 -1.44
CA ARG A 149 -11.42 -6.20 -0.36
C ARG A 149 -12.32 -5.00 -0.69
N GLY A 150 -12.70 -4.87 -1.96
CA GLY A 150 -13.63 -3.83 -2.40
C GLY A 150 -12.99 -2.50 -2.77
N GLN A 151 -11.68 -2.36 -2.62
CA GLN A 151 -11.01 -1.10 -2.89
C GLN A 151 -11.27 -0.68 -4.36
N PRO A 152 -11.94 0.47 -4.60
CA PRO A 152 -12.53 0.75 -5.91
C PRO A 152 -11.53 0.78 -7.06
N TRP A 153 -10.34 1.33 -6.83
CA TRP A 153 -9.31 1.40 -7.86
C TRP A 153 -8.79 0.01 -8.24
N LEU A 154 -8.49 -0.84 -7.26
CA LEU A 154 -7.99 -2.20 -7.47
C LEU A 154 -9.04 -3.08 -8.15
N VAL A 155 -10.32 -2.98 -7.76
CA VAL A 155 -11.42 -3.70 -8.40
C VAL A 155 -11.50 -3.39 -9.89
N ASN A 156 -11.44 -2.09 -10.24
CA ASN A 156 -11.49 -1.64 -11.63
C ASN A 156 -10.19 -1.94 -12.38
N ALA A 157 -9.03 -1.82 -11.73
CA ALA A 157 -7.73 -2.08 -12.35
C ALA A 157 -7.57 -3.56 -12.71
N LEU A 158 -7.99 -4.48 -11.84
CA LEU A 158 -8.02 -5.91 -12.15
C LEU A 158 -8.96 -6.23 -13.31
N ALA A 159 -10.18 -5.69 -13.28
CA ALA A 159 -11.16 -5.91 -14.34
C ALA A 159 -10.66 -5.40 -15.68
N ARG A 160 -10.11 -4.17 -15.72
CA ARG A 160 -9.52 -3.58 -16.92
C ARG A 160 -8.40 -4.44 -17.49
N GLU A 161 -7.45 -4.87 -16.66
CA GLU A 161 -6.34 -5.71 -17.13
C GLU A 161 -6.83 -7.09 -17.61
N ALA A 162 -7.86 -7.66 -16.98
CA ALA A 162 -8.49 -8.87 -17.45
C ALA A 162 -9.11 -8.70 -18.85
N VAL A 163 -10.02 -7.72 -19.02
CA VAL A 163 -10.83 -7.59 -20.23
C VAL A 163 -10.10 -6.93 -21.39
N GLU A 164 -9.20 -5.96 -21.14
CA GLU A 164 -8.53 -5.22 -22.22
C GLU A 164 -7.20 -5.85 -22.64
N VAL A 165 -6.58 -6.68 -21.80
CA VAL A 165 -5.21 -7.17 -22.03
C VAL A 165 -5.12 -8.69 -22.07
N LEU A 166 -5.72 -9.39 -21.12
CA LEU A 166 -5.57 -10.85 -21.02
C LEU A 166 -6.54 -11.59 -21.92
N VAL A 167 -7.80 -11.16 -21.96
CA VAL A 167 -8.86 -11.75 -22.80
C VAL A 167 -9.59 -10.67 -23.62
N PRO A 168 -8.87 -9.93 -24.49
CA PRO A 168 -9.46 -8.86 -25.31
C PRO A 168 -10.39 -9.38 -26.41
N ASP A 169 -10.40 -10.68 -26.65
CA ASP A 169 -11.25 -11.37 -27.61
C ASP A 169 -12.66 -11.67 -27.06
N GLY A 170 -12.95 -11.29 -25.81
CA GLY A 170 -14.25 -11.47 -25.17
C GLY A 170 -14.44 -12.84 -24.51
N ALA A 171 -13.37 -13.62 -24.32
CA ALA A 171 -13.44 -14.86 -23.56
C ALA A 171 -13.90 -14.59 -22.10
N PRO A 172 -14.63 -15.53 -21.47
CA PRO A 172 -15.07 -15.39 -20.08
C PRO A 172 -13.92 -15.09 -19.11
N VAL A 173 -14.15 -14.15 -18.20
CA VAL A 173 -13.18 -13.85 -17.13
C VAL A 173 -13.45 -14.81 -15.96
N ASP A 174 -12.49 -15.69 -15.70
CA ASP A 174 -12.48 -16.60 -14.55
C ASP A 174 -11.45 -16.20 -13.49
N ALA A 175 -11.40 -16.94 -12.38
CA ALA A 175 -10.47 -16.69 -11.29
C ALA A 175 -9.00 -16.71 -11.74
N SER A 176 -8.65 -17.54 -12.73
CA SER A 176 -7.28 -17.65 -13.24
C SER A 176 -6.87 -16.41 -14.04
N VAL A 177 -7.79 -15.83 -14.80
CA VAL A 177 -7.59 -14.55 -15.49
C VAL A 177 -7.40 -13.42 -14.48
N VAL A 178 -8.18 -13.41 -13.39
CA VAL A 178 -8.02 -12.42 -12.30
C VAL A 178 -6.66 -12.57 -11.62
N ASP A 179 -6.20 -13.79 -11.38
CA ASP A 179 -4.86 -14.04 -10.83
C ASP A 179 -3.74 -13.56 -11.77
N ALA A 180 -3.87 -13.83 -13.07
CA ALA A 180 -2.94 -13.31 -14.08
C ALA A 180 -2.97 -11.77 -14.14
N ALA A 181 -4.14 -11.14 -14.00
CA ALA A 181 -4.30 -9.68 -13.95
C ALA A 181 -3.58 -9.09 -12.73
N ARG A 182 -3.75 -9.73 -11.56
CA ARG A 182 -3.03 -9.38 -10.32
C ARG A 182 -1.52 -9.42 -10.53
N GLU A 183 -0.98 -10.50 -11.10
CA GLU A 183 0.46 -10.65 -11.34
C GLU A 183 1.01 -9.54 -12.25
N ARG A 184 0.24 -9.14 -13.25
CA ARG A 184 0.61 -8.03 -14.15
C ARG A 184 0.56 -6.69 -13.44
N LEU A 185 -0.49 -6.42 -12.65
CA LEU A 185 -0.65 -5.19 -11.88
C LEU A 185 0.52 -4.98 -10.89
N ILE A 186 0.92 -6.04 -10.18
CA ILE A 186 2.05 -6.01 -9.24
C ILE A 186 3.38 -5.71 -9.95
N ARG A 187 3.55 -6.19 -11.19
CA ARG A 187 4.78 -5.94 -11.98
C ARG A 187 4.83 -4.54 -12.59
N ARG A 188 3.67 -3.98 -12.97
CA ARG A 188 3.58 -2.77 -13.81
C ARG A 188 4.00 -1.48 -13.10
N ARG A 189 4.11 -1.45 -11.76
CA ARG A 189 4.36 -0.22 -10.97
C ARG A 189 3.46 0.93 -11.44
N ASP A 190 2.15 0.74 -11.37
CA ASP A 190 1.21 1.79 -11.75
C ASP A 190 1.34 3.02 -10.85
N THR A 191 1.08 4.21 -11.41
CA THR A 191 1.22 5.51 -10.72
C THR A 191 0.46 5.60 -9.39
N HIS A 192 -0.69 4.92 -9.29
CA HIS A 192 -1.44 4.81 -8.03
C HIS A 192 -0.62 4.13 -6.93
N LEU A 193 0.12 3.08 -7.27
CA LEU A 193 1.01 2.39 -6.33
C LEU A 193 2.18 3.28 -5.92
N ASP A 194 2.73 4.09 -6.83
CA ASP A 194 3.79 5.05 -6.51
C ASP A 194 3.31 6.13 -5.52
N SER A 195 2.08 6.63 -5.68
CA SER A 195 1.48 7.56 -4.71
C SER A 195 1.30 6.94 -3.32
N LEU A 196 1.02 5.63 -3.24
CA LEU A 196 1.00 4.92 -1.95
C LEU A 196 2.39 4.87 -1.31
N VAL A 197 3.46 4.70 -2.10
CA VAL A 197 4.85 4.67 -1.61
C VAL A 197 5.25 5.97 -0.93
N GLU A 198 4.81 7.10 -1.45
CA GLU A 198 5.07 8.39 -0.82
C GLU A 198 4.43 8.47 0.58
N ARG A 199 3.20 7.99 0.73
CA ARG A 199 2.49 7.92 2.02
C ARG A 199 3.19 6.99 3.00
N LEU A 200 3.77 5.89 2.54
CA LEU A 200 4.53 4.96 3.39
C LEU A 200 5.77 5.59 4.05
N ARG A 201 6.26 6.74 3.54
CA ARG A 201 7.38 7.47 4.15
C ARG A 201 6.95 8.37 5.30
N GLU A 202 5.67 8.67 5.45
CA GLU A 202 5.17 9.52 6.52
C GLU A 202 5.42 8.87 7.90
N PRO A 203 6.03 9.55 8.88
CA PRO A 203 6.33 8.95 10.18
C PRO A 203 5.10 8.37 10.89
N ARG A 204 3.95 9.02 10.75
CA ARG A 204 2.69 8.54 11.33
C ARG A 204 2.14 7.27 10.67
N VAL A 205 2.32 7.12 9.36
CA VAL A 205 1.93 5.91 8.62
C VAL A 205 2.86 4.77 9.02
N ARG A 206 4.17 5.03 9.07
CA ARG A 206 5.17 4.04 9.47
C ARG A 206 4.87 3.44 10.85
N LYS A 207 4.56 4.27 11.86
CA LYS A 207 4.22 3.82 13.22
C LYS A 207 3.11 2.77 13.28
N VAL A 208 2.24 2.73 12.28
CA VAL A 208 1.12 1.79 12.20
C VAL A 208 1.45 0.61 11.28
N ILE A 209 1.97 0.88 10.08
CA ILE A 209 2.23 -0.16 9.08
C ILE A 209 3.40 -1.06 9.48
N GLU A 210 4.44 -0.51 10.11
CA GLU A 210 5.63 -1.27 10.48
C GLU A 210 5.34 -2.38 11.50
N PRO A 211 4.65 -2.14 12.64
CA PRO A 211 4.30 -3.21 13.56
C PRO A 211 3.36 -4.25 12.93
N ILE A 212 2.40 -3.84 12.08
CA ILE A 212 1.55 -4.78 11.33
C ILE A 212 2.43 -5.71 10.50
N MET A 213 3.39 -5.14 9.75
CA MET A 213 4.32 -5.92 8.94
C MET A 213 5.27 -6.80 9.75
N ALA A 214 5.65 -6.37 10.94
CA ALA A 214 6.53 -7.11 11.84
C ALA A 214 5.80 -8.18 12.68
N GLY A 215 4.47 -8.27 12.59
CA GLY A 215 3.64 -9.09 13.49
C GLY A 215 3.76 -8.64 14.97
N GLY A 216 4.06 -7.37 15.18
CA GLY A 216 4.28 -6.75 16.49
C GLY A 216 3.02 -6.08 17.05
N VAL A 217 3.17 -5.53 18.26
CA VAL A 217 2.14 -4.69 18.88
C VAL A 217 2.36 -3.25 18.43
N ILE A 218 1.26 -2.54 18.16
CA ILE A 218 1.30 -1.11 17.87
C ILE A 218 1.34 -0.35 19.20
N ASP A 219 2.46 0.26 19.53
CA ASP A 219 2.71 0.93 20.82
C ASP A 219 2.94 2.45 20.67
N GLU A 220 3.62 2.89 19.63
CA GLU A 220 3.96 4.30 19.39
C GLU A 220 2.89 5.13 18.65
N ALA A 221 1.90 4.46 18.04
CA ALA A 221 0.88 5.12 17.23
C ALA A 221 -0.27 5.63 18.12
N SER A 222 -0.71 6.87 17.87
CA SER A 222 -1.93 7.40 18.47
C SER A 222 -3.18 6.86 17.78
N ASP A 223 -4.35 6.98 18.42
CA ASP A 223 -5.64 6.65 17.78
C ASP A 223 -5.87 7.44 16.49
N ASP A 224 -5.39 8.70 16.43
CA ASP A 224 -5.46 9.52 15.22
C ASP A 224 -4.56 9.00 14.11
N ASP A 225 -3.39 8.44 14.44
CA ASP A 225 -2.50 7.79 13.47
C ASP A 225 -3.17 6.54 12.88
N VAL A 226 -3.75 5.69 13.74
CA VAL A 226 -4.46 4.48 13.30
C VAL A 226 -5.65 4.84 12.41
N ARG A 227 -6.47 5.80 12.82
CA ARG A 227 -7.62 6.27 12.02
C ARG A 227 -7.16 6.80 10.67
N TYR A 228 -6.13 7.65 10.64
CA TYR A 228 -5.61 8.18 9.39
C TYR A 228 -5.15 7.10 8.42
N VAL A 229 -4.47 6.06 8.90
CA VAL A 229 -4.00 4.96 8.05
C VAL A 229 -5.17 4.12 7.52
N ILE A 230 -6.26 4.00 8.28
CA ILE A 230 -7.51 3.38 7.81
C ILE A 230 -8.19 4.25 6.75
N GLU A 231 -8.29 5.56 6.98
CA GLU A 231 -8.90 6.51 6.02
C GLU A 231 -8.10 6.61 4.71
N LEU A 232 -6.78 6.46 4.77
CA LEU A 232 -5.94 6.31 3.58
C LEU A 232 -6.20 5.00 2.80
N GLY A 233 -6.95 4.05 3.37
CA GLY A 233 -7.18 2.74 2.79
C GLY A 233 -5.95 1.82 2.83
N LEU A 234 -4.99 2.08 3.72
CA LEU A 234 -3.76 1.27 3.87
C LEU A 234 -3.91 0.16 4.92
N ALA A 235 -4.75 0.37 5.93
CA ALA A 235 -5.08 -0.62 6.95
C ALA A 235 -6.60 -0.79 7.11
N ARG A 236 -7.01 -1.93 7.65
CA ARG A 236 -8.38 -2.19 8.08
C ARG A 236 -8.38 -2.93 9.40
N ARG A 237 -9.50 -2.85 10.13
CA ARG A 237 -9.76 -3.77 11.23
C ARG A 237 -10.34 -5.07 10.66
N ASP A 238 -9.81 -6.20 11.10
CA ASP A 238 -10.37 -7.51 10.75
C ASP A 238 -11.60 -7.84 11.61
N ALA A 239 -12.17 -9.03 11.41
CA ALA A 239 -13.35 -9.50 12.13
C ALA A 239 -13.14 -9.61 13.66
N HIS A 240 -11.90 -9.64 14.12
CA HIS A 240 -11.53 -9.71 15.53
C HIS A 240 -11.15 -8.33 16.11
N GLY A 241 -11.24 -7.27 15.30
CA GLY A 241 -10.89 -5.91 15.68
C GLY A 241 -9.39 -5.60 15.63
N SER A 242 -8.57 -6.58 15.22
CA SER A 242 -7.13 -6.42 15.04
C SER A 242 -6.83 -5.66 13.75
N LEU A 243 -5.76 -4.87 13.76
CA LEU A 243 -5.37 -4.08 12.61
C LEU A 243 -4.54 -4.92 11.64
N ALA A 244 -4.89 -4.86 10.36
CA ALA A 244 -4.21 -5.57 9.28
C ALA A 244 -4.08 -4.67 8.04
N ILE A 245 -3.21 -5.04 7.10
CA ILE A 245 -3.12 -4.36 5.80
C ILE A 245 -4.48 -4.45 5.08
N ALA A 246 -4.88 -3.35 4.45
CA ALA A 246 -6.24 -3.14 3.94
C ALA A 246 -6.73 -4.20 2.95
N ASN A 247 -5.84 -4.82 2.16
CA ASN A 247 -6.19 -5.92 1.27
C ASN A 247 -4.95 -6.79 0.93
N PRO A 248 -5.16 -8.03 0.43
CA PRO A 248 -4.05 -8.91 0.04
C PRO A 248 -3.12 -8.34 -1.03
N LEU A 249 -3.61 -7.55 -1.99
CA LEU A 249 -2.75 -6.91 -2.99
C LEU A 249 -1.76 -5.93 -2.34
N TYR A 250 -2.23 -5.08 -1.44
CA TYR A 250 -1.36 -4.17 -0.70
C TYR A 250 -0.41 -4.90 0.24
N ALA A 251 -0.82 -6.02 0.84
CA ALA A 251 0.06 -6.85 1.66
C ALA A 251 1.29 -7.36 0.87
N GLU A 252 1.18 -7.46 -0.46
CA GLU A 252 2.29 -7.84 -1.33
C GLU A 252 3.04 -6.64 -1.93
N VAL A 253 2.31 -5.60 -2.34
CA VAL A 253 2.90 -4.42 -2.99
C VAL A 253 3.71 -3.58 -2.01
N ILE A 254 3.24 -3.39 -0.77
CA ILE A 254 3.89 -2.53 0.23
C ILE A 254 5.33 -3.02 0.53
N PRO A 255 5.57 -4.28 0.92
CA PRO A 255 6.94 -4.76 1.16
C PRO A 255 7.84 -4.66 -0.07
N ARG A 256 7.29 -4.96 -1.26
CA ARG A 256 8.03 -4.85 -2.52
C ARG A 256 8.49 -3.42 -2.76
N ALA A 257 7.60 -2.46 -2.62
CA ALA A 257 7.93 -1.06 -2.87
C ALA A 257 8.95 -0.52 -1.86
N LEU A 258 8.88 -0.96 -0.60
CA LEU A 258 9.88 -0.64 0.42
C LEU A 258 11.25 -1.28 0.12
N ALA A 259 11.28 -2.53 -0.35
CA ALA A 259 12.50 -3.21 -0.78
C ALA A 259 13.11 -2.60 -2.06
N ASP A 260 12.27 -2.12 -2.98
CA ASP A 260 12.71 -1.42 -4.19
C ASP A 260 13.43 -0.11 -3.83
N ALA A 261 12.94 0.63 -2.83
CA ALA A 261 13.64 1.80 -2.32
C ALA A 261 15.01 1.44 -1.72
N ALA A 262 15.12 0.33 -0.98
CA ALA A 262 16.40 -0.17 -0.47
C ALA A 262 17.36 -0.58 -1.61
N THR A 263 16.82 -1.11 -2.71
CA THR A 263 17.60 -1.54 -3.89
C THR A 263 18.35 -0.38 -4.55
N LEU A 264 17.82 0.84 -4.50
CA LEU A 264 18.48 2.05 -5.02
C LEU A 264 19.73 2.43 -4.24
N SER A 265 19.80 2.07 -2.95
CA SER A 265 20.96 2.32 -2.08
C SER A 265 21.99 1.18 -2.10
N MET A 266 21.71 0.07 -2.79
CA MET A 266 22.61 -1.07 -2.84
C MET A 266 23.74 -0.90 -3.87
N PRO A 267 24.94 -1.47 -3.61
CA PRO A 267 25.99 -1.55 -4.61
C PRO A 267 25.56 -2.38 -5.83
N THR A 268 26.24 -2.17 -6.95
CA THR A 268 26.19 -3.11 -8.09
C THR A 268 27.07 -4.32 -7.80
N PHE A 269 26.56 -5.51 -8.07
CA PHE A 269 27.29 -6.77 -7.93
C PHE A 269 27.33 -7.50 -9.26
N ASP A 270 28.45 -8.16 -9.55
CA ASP A 270 28.52 -9.13 -10.64
C ASP A 270 27.70 -10.38 -10.26
N PRO A 271 26.92 -10.96 -11.19
CA PRO A 271 26.05 -12.10 -10.91
C PRO A 271 26.85 -13.41 -10.81
N VAL A 272 27.76 -13.49 -9.83
CA VAL A 272 28.66 -14.64 -9.61
C VAL A 272 27.91 -15.94 -9.29
N TRP A 273 26.64 -15.84 -8.90
CA TRP A 273 25.73 -16.95 -8.65
C TRP A 273 25.10 -17.55 -9.91
N LEU A 274 25.44 -17.05 -11.10
CA LEU A 274 25.01 -17.63 -12.37
C LEU A 274 26.17 -18.38 -13.02
N THR A 275 25.92 -19.65 -13.35
CA THR A 275 26.83 -20.44 -14.19
C THR A 275 26.96 -19.83 -15.59
N THR A 276 27.95 -20.24 -16.37
CA THR A 276 28.09 -19.82 -17.78
C THR A 276 26.89 -20.17 -18.66
N LYS A 277 26.11 -21.17 -18.26
CA LYS A 277 24.84 -21.54 -18.90
C LYS A 277 23.65 -20.71 -18.39
N GLY A 278 23.85 -19.84 -17.41
CA GLY A 278 22.85 -19.01 -16.76
C GLY A 278 21.96 -19.74 -15.75
N ALA A 279 22.30 -20.97 -15.34
CA ALA A 279 21.63 -21.65 -14.24
C ALA A 279 22.14 -21.12 -12.89
N LEU A 280 21.26 -21.10 -11.88
CA LEU A 280 21.57 -20.65 -10.53
C LEU A 280 22.49 -21.67 -9.82
N ASP A 281 23.63 -21.19 -9.32
CA ASP A 281 24.49 -21.91 -8.40
C ASP A 281 24.13 -21.48 -6.97
N GLU A 282 23.44 -22.36 -6.22
CA GLU A 282 22.98 -22.06 -4.86
C GLU A 282 24.13 -21.87 -3.86
N GLY A 283 25.29 -22.51 -4.07
CA GLY A 283 26.47 -22.33 -3.23
C GLY A 283 27.09 -20.96 -3.44
N ALA A 284 27.31 -20.59 -4.71
CA ALA A 284 27.81 -19.26 -5.05
C ALA A 284 26.81 -18.14 -4.65
N LEU A 285 25.50 -18.41 -4.70
CA LEU A 285 24.47 -17.50 -4.20
C LEU A 285 24.58 -17.30 -2.69
N LEU A 286 24.78 -18.39 -1.93
CA LEU A 286 24.95 -18.36 -0.48
C LEU A 286 26.18 -17.55 -0.09
N ASP A 287 27.32 -17.82 -0.73
CA ASP A 287 28.57 -17.10 -0.48
C ASP A 287 28.41 -15.61 -0.80
N ALA A 288 27.77 -15.28 -1.95
CA ALA A 288 27.48 -13.90 -2.32
C ALA A 288 26.54 -13.21 -1.33
N PHE A 289 25.53 -13.91 -0.80
CA PHE A 289 24.62 -13.37 0.21
C PHE A 289 25.35 -13.11 1.53
N VAL A 290 26.18 -14.05 2.00
CA VAL A 290 26.95 -13.89 3.25
C VAL A 290 27.94 -12.73 3.13
N ASP A 291 28.67 -12.64 2.01
CA ASP A 291 29.60 -11.54 1.75
C ASP A 291 28.88 -10.19 1.69
N PHE A 292 27.76 -10.14 0.98
CA PHE A 292 26.89 -8.97 0.91
C PHE A 292 26.44 -8.55 2.31
N TRP A 293 25.91 -9.48 3.10
CA TRP A 293 25.34 -9.20 4.40
C TRP A 293 26.38 -8.66 5.38
N ARG A 294 27.56 -9.29 5.43
CA ARG A 294 28.69 -8.86 6.27
C ARG A 294 29.20 -7.46 5.93
N ARG A 295 29.25 -7.11 4.64
CA ARG A 295 29.82 -5.82 4.18
C ARG A 295 28.80 -4.68 4.16
N HIS A 296 27.55 -4.97 3.82
CA HIS A 296 26.55 -3.95 3.48
C HIS A 296 25.27 -4.02 4.32
N GLY A 297 25.03 -5.12 5.05
CA GLY A 297 23.80 -5.31 5.81
C GLY A 297 23.53 -4.20 6.83
N GLU A 298 24.53 -3.86 7.66
CA GLU A 298 24.33 -2.87 8.74
C GLU A 298 24.11 -1.44 8.23
N PRO A 299 24.91 -0.91 7.28
CA PRO A 299 24.63 0.38 6.66
C PRO A 299 23.24 0.46 6.02
N LEU A 300 22.82 -0.58 5.29
CA LEU A 300 21.51 -0.61 4.61
C LEU A 300 20.35 -0.71 5.60
N MET A 301 20.50 -1.46 6.69
CA MET A 301 19.49 -1.52 7.74
C MET A 301 19.31 -0.18 8.47
N LYS A 302 20.40 0.58 8.66
CA LYS A 302 20.36 1.91 9.29
C LYS A 302 19.65 2.96 8.44
N THR A 303 19.75 2.87 7.11
CA THR A 303 19.09 3.79 6.18
C THR A 303 17.65 3.40 5.85
N ALA A 304 17.27 2.14 6.08
CA ALA A 304 15.92 1.67 5.85
C ALA A 304 14.91 2.42 6.75
N PRO A 305 13.84 3.01 6.19
CA PRO A 305 12.86 3.74 6.98
C PRO A 305 12.10 2.83 7.94
N TYR A 306 11.88 1.56 7.59
CA TYR A 306 11.19 0.57 8.43
C TYR A 306 12.24 -0.29 9.14
N HIS A 307 12.69 0.16 10.31
CA HIS A 307 13.76 -0.47 11.08
C HIS A 307 13.44 -1.89 11.57
N GLU A 308 12.24 -2.20 12.05
CA GLU A 308 11.84 -3.53 12.57
C GLU A 308 11.96 -4.63 11.51
N ILE A 309 11.48 -4.34 10.31
CA ILE A 309 11.50 -5.26 9.17
C ILE A 309 12.66 -5.01 8.22
N ALA A 310 13.57 -4.08 8.53
CA ALA A 310 14.73 -3.75 7.69
C ALA A 310 15.51 -4.98 7.22
N PRO A 311 15.77 -6.01 8.07
CA PRO A 311 16.48 -7.20 7.58
C PRO A 311 15.75 -7.90 6.43
N HIS A 312 14.42 -8.04 6.53
CA HIS A 312 13.59 -8.63 5.47
C HIS A 312 13.67 -7.78 4.19
N LEU A 313 13.54 -6.46 4.31
CA LEU A 313 13.59 -5.55 3.16
C LEU A 313 14.95 -5.60 2.44
N VAL A 314 16.06 -5.67 3.19
CA VAL A 314 17.41 -5.75 2.62
C VAL A 314 17.64 -7.11 1.94
N THR A 315 17.20 -8.21 2.54
CA THR A 315 17.26 -9.54 1.90
C THR A 315 16.41 -9.61 0.64
N MET A 316 15.21 -9.04 0.66
CA MET A 316 14.36 -8.91 -0.53
C MET A 316 15.06 -8.12 -1.63
N ALA A 317 15.66 -6.97 -1.28
CA ALA A 317 16.40 -6.13 -2.22
C ALA A 317 17.56 -6.90 -2.86
N PHE A 318 18.34 -7.65 -2.07
CA PHE A 318 19.40 -8.52 -2.58
C PHE A 318 18.87 -9.56 -3.58
N LEU A 319 17.84 -10.32 -3.19
CA LEU A 319 17.27 -11.36 -4.05
C LEU A 319 16.68 -10.76 -5.34
N HIS A 320 16.16 -9.53 -5.29
CA HIS A 320 15.68 -8.83 -6.49
C HIS A 320 16.74 -8.69 -7.56
N ARG A 321 18.00 -8.50 -7.17
CA ARG A 321 19.13 -8.48 -8.12
C ARG A 321 19.39 -9.84 -8.75
N VAL A 322 19.24 -10.91 -7.96
CA VAL A 322 19.38 -12.30 -8.43
C VAL A 322 18.31 -12.61 -9.47
N ALA A 323 17.06 -12.22 -9.21
CA ALA A 323 15.95 -12.41 -10.14
C ALA A 323 16.07 -11.58 -11.43
N ASN A 324 16.62 -10.36 -11.39
CA ASN A 324 16.86 -9.58 -12.60
C ASN A 324 17.82 -10.26 -13.61
N GLY A 325 18.59 -11.27 -13.17
CA GLY A 325 19.40 -12.15 -14.04
C GLY A 325 18.61 -13.30 -14.73
N GLY A 326 17.29 -13.19 -14.86
CA GLY A 326 16.43 -14.17 -15.55
C GLY A 326 15.62 -15.11 -14.65
N GLY A 327 15.38 -14.72 -13.39
CA GLY A 327 14.51 -15.42 -12.44
C GLY A 327 13.33 -14.55 -11.96
N SER A 328 12.52 -15.10 -11.07
CA SER A 328 11.44 -14.42 -10.35
C SER A 328 11.56 -14.66 -8.85
N ILE A 329 11.00 -13.74 -8.06
CA ILE A 329 10.79 -13.96 -6.62
C ILE A 329 9.29 -14.03 -6.44
N GLU A 330 8.81 -15.19 -6.06
CA GLU A 330 7.44 -15.37 -5.60
C GLU A 330 7.39 -15.06 -4.11
N ARG A 331 6.37 -14.31 -3.70
CA ARG A 331 6.15 -13.94 -2.30
C ARG A 331 4.78 -14.44 -1.90
N GLU A 332 4.69 -15.04 -0.73
CA GLU A 332 3.41 -15.22 -0.05
C GLU A 332 3.47 -14.52 1.29
N TYR A 333 3.42 -13.18 1.25
CA TYR A 333 3.32 -12.40 2.48
C TYR A 333 1.99 -12.73 3.16
N SER A 334 2.05 -13.36 4.32
CA SER A 334 0.91 -13.48 5.23
C SER A 334 1.44 -13.54 6.66
N ILE A 335 1.79 -12.36 7.18
CA ILE A 335 2.20 -12.15 8.57
C ILE A 335 1.21 -12.84 9.50
N GLY A 336 1.71 -13.73 10.36
CA GLY A 336 0.90 -14.42 11.38
C GLY A 336 0.09 -15.64 10.90
N SER A 337 0.17 -16.04 9.62
CA SER A 337 -0.59 -17.21 9.10
C SER A 337 0.23 -18.50 8.98
N GLY A 338 1.56 -18.44 9.09
CA GLY A 338 2.44 -19.59 8.88
C GLY A 338 2.70 -19.95 7.41
N ARG A 339 2.74 -18.95 6.50
CA ARG A 339 3.20 -19.08 5.11
C ARG A 339 4.61 -18.49 4.96
N LEU A 340 5.35 -19.00 3.97
CA LEU A 340 6.77 -18.70 3.73
C LEU A 340 7.03 -17.24 3.35
N ASP A 341 8.10 -16.68 3.90
CA ASP A 341 8.50 -15.30 3.64
C ASP A 341 8.93 -15.05 2.18
N LEU A 342 9.81 -15.87 1.58
CA LEU A 342 10.34 -15.62 0.22
C LEU A 342 10.66 -16.91 -0.57
N CYS A 343 10.16 -17.07 -1.79
CA CYS A 343 10.54 -18.16 -2.69
C CYS A 343 11.26 -17.62 -3.94
N LEU A 344 12.55 -17.90 -4.05
CA LEU A 344 13.31 -17.57 -5.26
C LEU A 344 13.09 -18.67 -6.30
N ARG A 345 12.60 -18.29 -7.48
CA ARG A 345 12.53 -19.18 -8.64
C ARG A 345 13.48 -18.67 -9.73
N HIS A 346 14.39 -19.51 -10.18
CA HIS A 346 15.25 -19.17 -11.32
C HIS A 346 15.33 -20.38 -12.24
N ARG A 347 14.66 -20.27 -13.39
CA ARG A 347 14.46 -21.39 -14.33
C ARG A 347 13.85 -22.59 -13.61
N ASP A 348 14.55 -23.73 -13.57
CA ASP A 348 14.09 -24.96 -12.93
C ASP A 348 14.41 -25.00 -11.43
N THR A 349 15.17 -24.04 -10.90
CA THR A 349 15.54 -23.97 -9.48
C THR A 349 14.45 -23.26 -8.69
N VAL A 350 13.99 -23.92 -7.63
CA VAL A 350 13.06 -23.36 -6.63
C VAL A 350 13.78 -23.39 -5.28
N LEU A 351 14.03 -22.21 -4.71
CA LEU A 351 14.70 -22.04 -3.44
C LEU A 351 13.78 -21.33 -2.44
N PRO A 352 13.13 -22.10 -1.54
CA PRO A 352 12.34 -21.55 -0.44
C PRO A 352 13.23 -20.96 0.65
N ILE A 353 12.89 -19.76 1.13
CA ILE A 353 13.65 -19.00 2.12
C ILE A 353 12.70 -18.51 3.21
N GLU A 354 12.95 -18.92 4.44
CA GLU A 354 12.25 -18.47 5.65
C GLU A 354 13.11 -17.44 6.39
N LEU A 355 12.51 -16.35 6.86
CA LEU A 355 13.19 -15.27 7.56
C LEU A 355 12.68 -15.18 9.01
N LYS A 356 13.60 -15.03 9.97
CA LYS A 356 13.26 -14.81 11.38
C LYS A 356 14.09 -13.68 11.94
N VAL A 357 13.48 -12.87 12.79
CA VAL A 357 14.19 -11.86 13.58
C VAL A 357 14.24 -12.32 15.03
N TRP A 358 15.43 -12.51 15.56
CA TRP A 358 15.64 -12.80 16.97
C TRP A 358 15.64 -11.49 17.76
N LYS A 359 14.46 -11.16 18.30
CA LYS A 359 14.24 -9.93 19.09
C LYS A 359 14.80 -10.06 20.53
N PRO A 360 15.18 -8.94 21.18
CA PRO A 360 15.58 -8.94 22.59
C PRO A 360 14.50 -9.56 23.48
N GLY A 361 14.90 -10.39 24.45
CA GLY A 361 13.97 -11.03 25.40
C GLY A 361 13.09 -12.14 24.81
N ARG A 362 13.31 -12.55 23.55
CA ARG A 362 12.64 -13.69 22.92
C ARG A 362 13.58 -14.90 22.81
N PRO A 363 13.05 -16.14 22.85
CA PRO A 363 13.84 -17.34 22.60
C PRO A 363 14.37 -17.37 21.16
N ASP A 364 15.41 -18.17 20.93
CA ASP A 364 15.96 -18.41 19.59
C ASP A 364 14.85 -18.93 18.65
N PRO A 365 14.53 -18.25 17.54
CA PRO A 365 13.45 -18.64 16.65
C PRO A 365 13.77 -19.85 15.76
N ARG A 366 14.95 -20.47 15.89
CA ARG A 366 15.41 -21.61 15.06
C ARG A 366 14.35 -22.69 14.89
N ASP A 367 13.85 -23.28 15.97
CA ASP A 367 12.93 -24.42 15.88
C ASP A 367 11.57 -24.04 15.29
N ASP A 368 11.14 -22.80 15.54
CA ASP A 368 9.92 -22.27 14.94
C ASP A 368 10.09 -22.05 13.44
N GLY A 369 11.19 -21.43 13.02
CA GLY A 369 11.55 -21.26 11.61
C GLY A 369 11.66 -22.60 10.88
N LEU A 370 12.29 -23.61 11.47
CA LEU A 370 12.41 -24.95 10.87
C LEU A 370 11.05 -25.63 10.70
N ARG A 371 10.13 -25.51 11.67
CA ARG A 371 8.75 -26.04 11.55
C ARG A 371 7.96 -25.33 10.46
N GLN A 372 8.11 -24.01 10.35
CA GLN A 372 7.40 -23.22 9.34
C GLN A 372 7.90 -23.56 7.93
N LEU A 373 9.22 -23.58 7.75
CA LEU A 373 9.87 -23.96 6.50
C LEU A 373 9.50 -25.39 6.07
N ASP A 374 9.40 -26.34 7.00
CA ASP A 374 9.04 -27.73 6.70
C ASP A 374 7.67 -27.88 6.04
N ARG A 375 6.66 -27.18 6.58
CA ARG A 375 5.29 -27.20 6.01
C ARG A 375 5.30 -26.68 4.58
N TYR A 376 6.09 -25.64 4.34
CA TYR A 376 6.16 -25.02 3.02
C TYR A 376 6.92 -25.88 2.01
N LEU A 377 8.07 -26.42 2.41
CA LEU A 377 8.83 -27.37 1.59
C LEU A 377 7.97 -28.56 1.19
N GLY A 378 7.14 -29.08 2.10
CA GLY A 378 6.15 -30.11 1.80
C GLY A 378 5.10 -29.69 0.76
N GLY A 379 4.60 -28.46 0.82
CA GLY A 379 3.64 -27.92 -0.14
C GLY A 379 4.21 -27.71 -1.55
N LEU A 380 5.49 -27.34 -1.65
CA LEU A 380 6.18 -27.17 -2.93
C LEU A 380 6.80 -28.45 -3.50
N GLY A 381 6.88 -29.53 -2.71
CA GLY A 381 7.65 -30.72 -3.08
C GLY A 381 9.16 -30.45 -3.17
N ALA A 382 9.66 -29.49 -2.39
CA ALA A 382 11.08 -29.14 -2.33
C ALA A 382 11.77 -29.87 -1.18
N ASP A 383 12.99 -30.37 -1.41
CA ASP A 383 13.77 -31.13 -0.41
C ASP A 383 14.80 -30.28 0.33
N ARG A 384 14.95 -29.01 -0.07
CA ARG A 384 15.92 -28.06 0.50
C ARG A 384 15.38 -26.64 0.58
N GLY A 385 15.85 -25.88 1.56
CA GLY A 385 15.53 -24.46 1.71
C GLY A 385 16.53 -23.73 2.62
N TRP A 386 16.36 -22.42 2.75
CA TRP A 386 17.16 -21.57 3.65
C TRP A 386 16.32 -21.09 4.82
N LEU A 387 16.93 -21.05 6.01
CA LEU A 387 16.40 -20.35 7.17
C LEU A 387 17.40 -19.27 7.56
N VAL A 388 16.99 -18.00 7.48
CA VAL A 388 17.83 -16.86 7.87
C VAL A 388 17.33 -16.28 9.18
N ILE A 389 18.17 -16.28 10.21
CA ILE A 389 17.86 -15.72 11.53
C ILE A 389 18.68 -14.45 11.72
N PHE A 390 18.02 -13.30 11.71
CA PHE A 390 18.61 -12.00 11.98
C PHE A 390 18.64 -11.72 13.49
N ASP A 391 19.83 -11.77 14.09
CA ASP A 391 20.04 -11.48 15.49
C ASP A 391 20.01 -9.97 15.75
N ARG A 392 18.97 -9.51 16.46
CA ARG A 392 18.80 -8.09 16.82
C ARG A 392 18.92 -7.85 18.31
N ARG A 393 19.49 -8.80 19.04
CA ARG A 393 19.76 -8.62 20.46
C ARG A 393 20.85 -7.55 20.65
N PRO A 394 20.78 -6.71 21.70
CA PRO A 394 21.71 -5.59 21.87
C PRO A 394 23.17 -6.04 22.10
N ASP A 395 23.35 -7.26 22.59
CA ASP A 395 24.63 -7.91 22.88
C ASP A 395 25.15 -8.80 21.73
N ALA A 396 24.44 -8.84 20.60
CA ALA A 396 24.87 -9.61 19.45
C ALA A 396 26.17 -9.04 18.84
N PRO A 397 27.14 -9.88 18.43
CA PRO A 397 28.37 -9.40 17.79
C PRO A 397 28.09 -8.63 16.49
N PRO A 398 29.10 -7.90 15.95
CA PRO A 398 29.01 -7.29 14.63
C PRO A 398 28.63 -8.30 13.54
N LEU A 399 27.94 -7.86 12.48
CA LEU A 399 27.51 -8.72 11.38
C LEU A 399 28.65 -9.58 10.81
N ALA A 400 29.84 -9.01 10.66
CA ALA A 400 31.02 -9.71 10.16
C ALA A 400 31.35 -10.97 10.97
N ASP A 401 31.18 -10.92 12.29
CA ASP A 401 31.60 -11.96 13.23
C ASP A 401 30.47 -12.96 13.53
N ARG A 402 29.21 -12.51 13.54
CA ARG A 402 28.07 -13.38 13.84
C ARG A 402 27.43 -14.04 12.62
N THR A 403 27.71 -13.56 11.41
CA THR A 403 27.13 -14.16 10.21
C THR A 403 27.76 -15.53 9.99
N VAL A 404 27.06 -16.60 10.34
CA VAL A 404 27.54 -17.99 10.23
C VAL A 404 26.54 -18.85 9.47
N VAL A 405 27.06 -19.84 8.76
CA VAL A 405 26.28 -20.81 7.99
C VAL A 405 26.42 -22.17 8.63
N GLU A 406 25.29 -22.82 8.91
CA GLU A 406 25.20 -24.15 9.50
C GLU A 406 24.31 -25.04 8.65
N ALA A 407 24.59 -26.34 8.62
CA ALA A 407 23.65 -27.33 8.12
C ALA A 407 22.61 -27.65 9.20
N ALA A 408 21.34 -27.66 8.82
CA ALA A 408 20.23 -28.05 9.68
C ALA A 408 19.26 -28.98 8.92
N GLN A 409 18.32 -29.54 9.66
CA GLN A 409 17.22 -30.32 9.10
C GLN A 409 15.90 -29.85 9.69
N THR A 410 14.87 -29.86 8.85
CA THR A 410 13.49 -29.71 9.29
C THR A 410 13.01 -30.93 10.08
N PRO A 411 11.89 -30.84 10.84
CA PRO A 411 11.26 -32.00 11.47
C PRO A 411 10.91 -33.12 10.48
N GLY A 412 10.57 -32.78 9.23
CA GLY A 412 10.35 -33.74 8.14
C GLY A 412 11.60 -34.33 7.50
N GLY A 413 12.80 -34.00 7.99
CA GLY A 413 14.09 -34.54 7.52
C GLY A 413 14.66 -33.86 6.27
N ARG A 414 14.05 -32.75 5.80
CA ARG A 414 14.51 -31.99 4.63
C ARG A 414 15.71 -31.12 4.99
N ALA A 415 16.64 -30.94 4.04
CA ALA A 415 17.88 -30.21 4.26
C ALA A 415 17.64 -28.71 4.38
N VAL A 416 18.31 -28.05 5.32
CA VAL A 416 18.21 -26.60 5.51
C VAL A 416 19.60 -26.00 5.63
N VAL A 417 19.83 -24.92 4.88
CA VAL A 417 20.95 -24.02 5.14
C VAL A 417 20.48 -23.00 6.18
N LEU A 418 21.01 -23.09 7.39
CA LEU A 418 20.73 -22.15 8.48
C LEU A 418 21.77 -21.04 8.43
N ILE A 419 21.32 -19.81 8.17
CA ILE A 419 22.15 -18.61 8.18
C ILE A 419 21.79 -17.81 9.43
N ARG A 420 22.71 -17.72 10.39
CA ARG A 420 22.56 -16.80 11.53
C ARG A 420 23.26 -15.51 11.16
N ALA A 421 22.55 -14.39 11.17
CA ALA A 421 22.92 -13.13 10.52
C ALA A 421 22.80 -11.92 11.46
#